data_AF-D1C1G7-F1
#
_entry.id   AF-D1C1G7-F1
#
_cell.length_a   1.000
_cell.length_b   1.000
_cell.length_c   1.000
_cell.angle_alpha   90.00
_cell.angle_beta   90.00
_cell.angle_gamma   90.00
#
_symmetry.space_group_name_H-M   'P 1'
#
loop_
_entity.id
_entity.type
_entity.pdbx_description
1 polymer ?
#
loop_
_entity_poly.entity_id
_entity_poly.type
_entity_poly.pdbx_seq_one_letter_code
_entity_poly.pdbx_strand_id
1 'polypeptide(L)'
;MSSQKSPEPDRTNYPPLYVWLDSDPRVEPPDAEIEDVPGVPDLELLVAAILDGRFGSLLPARMAISPHRTPTSPNALRRIDVGRLLRDRGIPHRQRFEIRRRPADAES
;
A
#
# COMPACT_ATOMS: atom_id res chain seq x y z
N MET A 1 -3.70 -35.38 -32.71
CA MET A 1 -2.81 -34.33 -32.18
C MET A 1 -3.67 -33.41 -31.34
N SER A 2 -3.76 -33.67 -30.04
CA SER A 2 -4.55 -32.85 -29.12
C SER A 2 -3.60 -31.86 -28.46
N SER A 3 -3.71 -30.59 -28.84
CA SER A 3 -2.99 -29.50 -28.20
C SER A 3 -3.34 -29.48 -26.72
N GLN A 4 -2.38 -29.77 -25.86
CA GLN A 4 -2.47 -29.47 -24.44
C GLN A 4 -2.51 -27.94 -24.32
N LYS A 5 -3.72 -27.41 -24.10
CA LYS A 5 -3.88 -26.04 -23.62
C LYS A 5 -3.30 -26.04 -22.20
N SER A 6 -2.12 -25.46 -22.04
CA SER A 6 -1.52 -25.22 -20.72
C SER A 6 -2.58 -24.57 -19.82
N PRO A 7 -2.72 -25.00 -18.56
CA PRO A 7 -3.58 -24.27 -17.63
C PRO A 7 -2.96 -22.89 -17.45
N GLU A 8 -3.66 -21.85 -17.92
CA GLU A 8 -3.41 -20.48 -17.47
C GLU A 8 -3.47 -20.52 -15.94
N PRO A 9 -2.48 -19.97 -15.22
CA PRO A 9 -2.53 -19.95 -13.77
C PRO A 9 -3.82 -19.26 -13.36
N ASP A 10 -4.60 -19.97 -12.55
CA ASP A 10 -5.84 -19.50 -11.97
C ASP A 10 -5.59 -18.12 -11.39
N ARG A 11 -6.12 -17.07 -12.02
CA ARG A 11 -6.11 -15.70 -11.49
C ARG A 11 -7.09 -15.69 -10.32
N THR A 12 -6.72 -16.40 -9.25
CA THR A 12 -7.32 -16.20 -7.95
C THR A 12 -7.00 -14.75 -7.63
N ASN A 13 -8.00 -13.87 -7.75
CA ASN A 13 -7.90 -12.48 -7.32
C ASN A 13 -7.37 -12.50 -5.89
N TYR A 14 -6.09 -12.23 -5.72
CA TYR A 14 -5.55 -12.03 -4.39
C TYR A 14 -6.28 -10.82 -3.81
N PRO A 15 -6.79 -10.92 -2.56
CA PRO A 15 -7.53 -9.83 -1.98
C PRO A 15 -6.62 -8.60 -1.93
N PRO A 16 -7.13 -7.41 -2.29
CA PRO A 16 -6.32 -6.21 -2.30
C PRO A 16 -5.82 -5.89 -0.89
N LEU A 17 -4.73 -5.14 -0.83
CA LEU A 17 -4.26 -4.54 0.40
C LEU A 17 -5.14 -3.32 0.73
N TYR A 18 -5.89 -3.42 1.81
CA TYR A 18 -6.73 -2.36 2.33
C TYR A 18 -5.92 -1.43 3.22
N VAL A 19 -6.11 -0.12 3.06
CA VAL A 19 -5.33 0.91 3.74
C VAL A 19 -6.25 1.89 4.45
N TRP A 20 -5.91 2.21 5.70
CA TRP A 20 -6.53 3.26 6.50
C TRP A 20 -5.48 4.30 6.87
N LEU A 21 -5.83 5.57 6.71
CA LEU A 21 -4.99 6.71 7.04
C LEU A 21 -5.09 7.02 8.53
N ASP A 22 -6.10 7.77 8.94
CA ASP A 22 -6.36 8.14 10.34
C ASP A 22 -7.57 7.40 10.94
N SER A 23 -8.38 6.75 10.10
CA SER A 23 -9.63 6.08 10.47
C SER A 23 -9.39 4.78 11.25
N ASP A 24 -10.33 4.40 12.13
CA ASP A 24 -10.28 3.12 12.86
C ASP A 24 -10.68 1.96 11.93
N PRO A 25 -9.77 1.02 11.61
CA PRO A 25 -10.04 -0.09 10.70
C PRO A 25 -11.13 -1.07 11.16
N ARG A 26 -11.55 -0.98 12.43
CA ARG A 26 -12.62 -1.84 12.98
C ARG A 26 -14.01 -1.27 12.80
N VAL A 27 -14.12 0.01 12.48
CA VAL A 27 -15.39 0.75 12.46
C VAL A 27 -15.62 1.38 11.10
N GLU A 28 -14.58 1.92 10.49
CA GLU A 28 -14.66 2.67 9.24
C GLU A 28 -14.17 1.85 8.03
N PRO A 29 -14.73 2.11 6.82
CA PRO A 29 -14.21 1.52 5.60
C PRO A 29 -12.77 1.98 5.32
N PRO A 30 -12.00 1.22 4.51
CA PRO A 30 -10.67 1.62 4.10
C PRO A 30 -10.70 2.88 3.24
N ASP A 31 -9.69 3.73 3.42
CA ASP A 31 -9.48 4.93 2.62
C ASP A 31 -8.99 4.59 1.21
N ALA A 32 -8.31 3.44 1.05
CA ALA A 32 -7.87 2.97 -0.24
C ALA A 32 -7.72 1.44 -0.31
N GLU A 33 -7.74 0.96 -1.55
CA GLU A 33 -7.45 -0.42 -1.92
C GLU A 33 -6.29 -0.43 -2.92
N ILE A 34 -5.24 -1.20 -2.60
CA ILE A 34 -4.11 -1.44 -3.49
C ILE A 34 -4.22 -2.87 -4.01
N GLU A 35 -4.22 -3.04 -5.33
CA GLU A 35 -4.22 -4.36 -5.94
C GLU A 35 -3.00 -5.16 -5.47
N ASP A 36 -3.22 -6.42 -5.09
CA ASP A 36 -2.13 -7.31 -4.72
C ASP A 36 -1.37 -7.77 -5.97
N VAL A 37 -0.04 -7.81 -5.86
CA VAL A 37 0.84 -8.21 -6.97
C VAL A 37 1.67 -9.40 -6.49
N PRO A 38 1.51 -10.58 -7.11
CA PRO A 38 2.23 -11.78 -6.68
C PRO A 38 3.74 -11.57 -6.61
N GLY A 39 4.32 -11.89 -5.45
CA GLY A 39 5.76 -11.74 -5.20
C GLY A 39 6.21 -10.34 -4.78
N VAL A 40 5.29 -9.36 -4.70
CA VAL A 40 5.58 -8.02 -4.21
C VAL A 40 5.11 -7.88 -2.76
N PRO A 41 6.01 -7.56 -1.81
CA PRO A 41 5.60 -7.37 -0.42
C PRO A 41 4.64 -6.19 -0.23
N ASP A 42 3.68 -6.29 0.69
CA ASP A 42 2.71 -5.23 1.03
C ASP A 42 3.37 -3.87 1.29
N LEU A 43 4.56 -3.86 1.88
CA LEU A 43 5.27 -2.62 2.19
C LEU A 43 5.78 -1.93 0.92
N GLU A 44 6.19 -2.70 -0.10
CA GLU A 44 6.57 -2.15 -1.41
C GLU A 44 5.34 -1.58 -2.13
N LEU A 45 4.21 -2.30 -2.10
CA LEU A 45 2.94 -1.83 -2.66
C LEU A 45 2.50 -0.52 -2.01
N LEU A 46 2.60 -0.43 -0.68
CA LEU A 46 2.30 0.80 0.06
C LEU A 46 3.23 1.96 -0.31
N VAL A 47 4.54 1.71 -0.42
CA VAL A 47 5.53 2.73 -0.78
C VAL A 47 5.30 3.25 -2.20
N ALA A 48 5.02 2.36 -3.15
CA ALA A 48 4.66 2.75 -4.52
C ALA A 48 3.42 3.65 -4.52
N ALA A 49 2.35 3.24 -3.82
CA ALA A 49 1.13 4.04 -3.71
C ALA A 49 1.36 5.42 -3.06
N ILE A 50 2.26 5.53 -2.08
CA ILE A 50 2.67 6.81 -1.48
C ILE A 50 3.38 7.70 -2.52
N LEU A 51 4.33 7.15 -3.27
CA LEU A 51 5.10 7.90 -4.27
C LEU A 51 4.24 8.36 -5.45
N ASP A 52 3.26 7.53 -5.86
CA ASP A 52 2.25 7.88 -6.86
C ASP A 52 1.29 8.97 -6.36
N GLY A 53 1.26 9.23 -5.05
CA GLY A 53 0.41 10.24 -4.42
C GLY A 53 -1.03 9.79 -4.22
N ARG A 54 -1.30 8.47 -4.14
CA ARG A 54 -2.65 7.93 -3.97
C ARG A 54 -3.32 8.38 -2.67
N PHE A 55 -2.54 8.77 -1.67
CA PHE A 55 -3.00 9.24 -0.36
C PHE A 55 -2.89 10.76 -0.18
N GLY A 56 -2.61 11.49 -1.27
CA GLY A 56 -2.27 12.91 -1.21
C GLY A 56 -0.84 13.16 -0.73
N SER A 57 -0.48 14.43 -0.60
CA SER A 57 0.87 14.84 -0.20
C SER A 57 1.07 14.81 1.31
N LEU A 58 0.02 15.00 2.11
CA LEU A 58 0.07 15.07 3.56
C LEU A 58 -0.36 13.75 4.19
N LEU A 59 0.62 12.91 4.53
CA LEU A 59 0.35 11.62 5.18
C LEU A 59 0.18 11.77 6.70
N PRO A 60 -0.62 10.90 7.33
CA PRO A 60 -0.69 10.80 8.78
C PRO A 60 0.61 10.21 9.36
N ALA A 61 0.78 10.30 10.68
CA ALA A 61 1.94 9.72 11.36
C ALA A 61 1.95 8.20 11.35
N ARG A 62 0.75 7.61 11.30
CA ARG A 62 0.55 6.18 11.28
C ARG A 62 -0.48 5.84 10.22
N MET A 63 -0.27 4.72 9.55
CA MET A 63 -1.25 4.13 8.65
C MET A 63 -1.52 2.70 9.09
N ALA A 64 -2.70 2.19 8.82
CA ALA A 64 -3.03 0.80 9.05
C ALA A 64 -3.20 0.08 7.71
N ILE A 65 -2.73 -1.16 7.61
CA ILE A 65 -2.92 -2.00 6.44
C ILE A 65 -3.40 -3.39 6.83
N SER A 66 -4.19 -4.00 5.95
CA SER A 66 -4.70 -5.36 6.13
C SER A 66 -5.01 -6.01 4.78
N PRO A 67 -4.83 -7.34 4.62
CA PRO A 67 -5.41 -8.08 3.50
C PRO A 67 -6.93 -8.31 3.65
N HIS A 68 -7.52 -7.88 4.76
CA HIS A 68 -8.95 -8.03 5.04
C HIS A 68 -9.62 -6.66 5.13
N ARG A 69 -10.73 -6.50 4.39
CA ARG A 69 -11.53 -5.27 4.43
C ARG A 69 -12.12 -4.98 5.82
N THR A 70 -12.34 -6.02 6.61
CA THR A 70 -12.84 -5.94 7.98
C THR A 70 -11.93 -6.78 8.87
N PRO A 71 -10.81 -6.23 9.36
CA PRO A 71 -9.84 -6.95 10.18
C PRO A 71 -10.40 -7.19 11.59
N THR A 72 -10.98 -8.37 11.81
CA THR A 72 -11.59 -8.74 13.10
C THR A 72 -10.58 -9.30 14.10
N SER A 73 -9.42 -9.77 13.65
CA SER A 73 -8.37 -10.32 14.52
C SER A 73 -7.24 -9.30 14.76
N PRO A 74 -6.57 -9.33 15.92
CA PRO A 74 -5.43 -8.44 16.20
C PRO A 74 -4.26 -8.61 15.21
N ASN A 75 -4.07 -9.81 14.67
CA ASN A 75 -2.98 -10.13 13.73
C ASN A 75 -3.32 -9.78 12.28
N ALA A 76 -4.59 -9.55 11.96
CA ALA A 76 -5.03 -9.15 10.63
C ALA A 76 -4.65 -7.69 10.31
N LEU A 77 -4.20 -6.90 11.29
CA LEU A 77 -3.96 -5.48 11.14
C LEU A 77 -2.51 -5.12 11.45
N ARG A 78 -1.79 -4.57 10.47
CA ARG A 78 -0.44 -4.03 10.66
C ARG A 78 -0.49 -2.51 10.72
N ARG A 79 0.10 -1.94 11.77
CA ARG A 79 0.28 -0.49 11.90
C ARG A 79 1.67 -0.09 11.44
N ILE A 80 1.72 0.89 10.55
CA ILE A 80 2.93 1.41 9.93
C ILE A 80 3.24 2.76 10.55
N ASP A 81 4.48 2.95 11.02
CA ASP A 81 5.01 4.28 11.33
C ASP A 81 5.51 4.92 10.02
N VAL A 82 4.82 5.98 9.59
CA VAL A 82 5.08 6.60 8.28
C VAL A 82 6.44 7.29 8.29
N GLY A 83 6.80 7.97 9.36
CA GLY A 83 8.09 8.67 9.46
C GLY A 83 9.27 7.71 9.37
N ARG A 84 9.18 6.57 10.05
CA ARG A 84 10.18 5.51 9.95
C ARG A 84 10.20 4.93 8.54
N LEU A 85 9.04 4.60 7.96
CA LEU A 85 8.97 4.06 6.59
C LEU A 85 9.66 4.98 5.58
N LEU A 86 9.30 6.26 5.57
CA LEU A 86 9.87 7.23 4.63
C LEU A 86 11.38 7.39 4.82
N ARG A 87 11.86 7.40 6.07
CA ARG A 87 13.29 7.43 6.38
C ARG A 87 14.01 6.19 5.86
N ASP A 88 13.48 5.00 6.15
CA ASP A 88 14.09 3.72 5.78
C ASP A 88 14.13 3.55 4.25
N ARG A 89 13.22 4.20 3.52
CA ARG A 89 13.19 4.21 2.04
C ARG A 89 13.88 5.42 1.40
N GLY A 90 14.47 6.31 2.18
CA GLY A 90 15.13 7.53 1.67
C GLY A 90 14.18 8.50 0.95
N ILE A 91 12.90 8.53 1.34
CA ILE A 91 11.87 9.42 0.78
C ILE A 91 11.90 10.75 1.55
N PRO A 92 12.22 11.88 0.89
CA PRO A 92 12.28 13.18 1.55
C PRO A 92 10.91 13.67 2.05
N HIS A 93 10.83 14.10 3.30
CA HIS A 93 9.61 14.61 3.94
C HIS A 93 9.90 15.72 4.96
N ARG A 94 8.88 16.54 5.31
CA ARG A 94 8.96 17.60 6.35
C ARG A 94 8.43 17.10 7.71
N GLN A 95 8.31 18.00 8.70
CA GLN A 95 7.78 17.69 10.05
C GLN A 95 6.31 17.24 10.06
N ARG A 96 5.50 17.72 9.12
CA ARG A 96 4.32 16.97 8.62
C ARG A 96 4.85 16.06 7.53
N PHE A 97 4.38 14.81 7.44
CA PHE A 97 4.77 13.83 6.41
C PHE A 97 4.26 14.22 5.02
N GLU A 98 4.53 15.48 4.67
CA GLU A 98 4.46 16.07 3.37
C GLU A 98 5.52 15.42 2.51
N ILE A 99 5.08 14.61 1.55
CA ILE A 99 5.97 13.95 0.62
C ILE A 99 6.41 14.97 -0.41
N ARG A 100 7.72 15.26 -0.45
CA ARG A 100 8.29 16.00 -1.56
C ARG A 100 8.52 14.99 -2.66
N ARG A 101 7.75 15.08 -3.75
CA ARG A 101 8.04 14.30 -4.95
C ARG A 101 9.52 14.51 -5.28
N ARG A 102 10.26 13.41 -5.47
CA ARG A 102 11.56 13.49 -6.10
C ARG A 102 11.30 14.19 -7.45
N PRO A 103 12.08 15.22 -7.85
CA PRO A 103 11.95 15.73 -9.21
C PRO A 103 12.05 14.49 -10.09
N ALA A 104 10.96 14.20 -10.83
CA ALA A 104 11.05 13.23 -11.90
C ALA A 104 12.24 13.70 -12.71
N ASP A 105 13.20 12.81 -12.97
CA ASP A 105 14.28 13.14 -13.88
C ASP A 105 13.65 13.85 -15.08
N ALA A 106 14.08 15.09 -15.27
CA ALA A 106 13.68 15.92 -16.39
C ALA A 106 14.31 15.31 -17.63
N GLU A 107 13.84 14.14 -18.04
CA GLU A 107 14.23 13.48 -19.26
C GLU A 107 13.25 13.93 -20.35
N SER A 108 13.72 15.01 -20.98
CA SER A 108 13.57 15.42 -22.38
C SER A 108 13.04 14.38 -23.35
#